data_AF-A0A0N1L982-F1
#
_entry.id   AF-A0A0N1L982-F1
#
_cell.length_a   1.000
_cell.length_b   1.000
_cell.length_c   1.000
_cell.angle_alpha   90.00
_cell.angle_beta   90.00
_cell.angle_gamma   90.00
#
_symmetry.space_group_name_H-M   'P 1'
#
loop_
_entity.id
_entity.type
_entity.pdbx_description
1 polymer ?
#
loop_
_entity_poly.entity_id
_entity_poly.type
_entity_poly.pdbx_seq_one_letter_code
_entity_poly.pdbx_strand_id
1 'polypeptide(L)'
;MLAWATAVYLPSLAITLLSLSPLASGGNLLLDTFRVADEVSPAAKLSYAFLFGAFIISARMVGAGHGVATNVVIGVISIALVVALLPQYWSRGFGIGLQGVRFDPLPTAIYLIGGFASGVVFSLLEAKCLSRGQLHAPDHSSED
;
A
#
# COMPACT_ATOMS: atom_id res chain seq x y z
N MET A 1 -2.37 8.74 3.95
CA MET A 1 -1.98 8.07 5.22
C MET A 1 -2.61 6.67 5.34
N LEU A 2 -3.93 6.53 5.38
CA LEU A 2 -4.62 5.24 5.56
C LEU A 2 -4.31 4.17 4.49
N ALA A 3 -4.29 4.53 3.20
CA ALA A 3 -3.95 3.59 2.12
C ALA A 3 -2.51 3.06 2.22
N TRP A 4 -1.56 3.89 2.65
CA TRP A 4 -0.19 3.48 2.91
C TRP A 4 -0.11 2.52 4.10
N ALA A 5 -0.82 2.85 5.20
CA ALA A 5 -0.86 1.99 6.37
C ALA A 5 -1.43 0.60 6.03
N THR A 6 -2.47 0.51 5.20
CA THR A 6 -3.03 -0.78 4.79
C THR A 6 -2.05 -1.58 3.94
N ALA A 7 -1.24 -0.95 3.09
CA ALA A 7 -0.21 -1.63 2.33
C ALA A 7 0.93 -2.21 3.19
N VAL A 8 1.12 -1.71 4.41
CA VAL A 8 2.20 -2.14 5.32
C VAL A 8 1.68 -3.11 6.38
N TYR A 9 0.62 -2.73 7.08
CA TYR A 9 0.10 -3.49 8.22
C TYR A 9 -0.72 -4.70 7.81
N LEU A 10 -1.43 -4.67 6.67
CA LEU A 10 -2.20 -5.83 6.21
C LEU A 10 -1.30 -6.99 5.79
N PRO A 11 -0.23 -6.78 4.99
CA PRO A 11 0.76 -7.85 4.75
C PRO A 11 1.44 -8.34 6.02
N SER A 12 1.79 -7.44 6.94
CA SER A 12 2.45 -7.81 8.20
C SER A 12 1.56 -8.71 9.05
N LEU A 13 0.25 -8.39 9.14
CA LEU A 13 -0.75 -9.21 9.82
C LEU A 13 -0.84 -10.62 9.22
N ALA A 14 -0.87 -10.72 7.88
CA ALA A 14 -0.92 -11.99 7.18
C ALA A 14 0.36 -12.82 7.38
N ILE A 15 1.53 -12.18 7.37
CA ILE A 15 2.83 -12.82 7.66
C ILE A 15 2.85 -13.37 9.10
N THR A 16 2.33 -12.60 10.07
CA THR A 16 2.20 -13.03 11.46
C THR A 16 1.23 -14.22 11.60
N LEU A 17 0.04 -14.13 10.99
CA LEU A 17 -0.96 -15.20 11.01
C LEU A 17 -0.43 -16.52 10.45
N LEU A 18 0.40 -16.45 9.41
CA LEU A 18 0.99 -17.61 8.75
C LEU A 18 2.30 -18.08 9.41
N SER A 19 2.73 -17.44 10.50
CA SER A 19 3.99 -17.75 11.21
C SER A 19 5.22 -17.72 10.28
N LEU A 20 5.19 -16.85 9.26
CA LEU A 20 6.26 -16.75 8.27
C LEU A 20 7.47 -15.93 8.76
N SER A 21 7.31 -15.21 9.88
CA SER A 21 8.40 -14.49 10.54
C SER A 21 8.71 -15.14 11.90
N PRO A 22 10.00 -15.28 12.28
CA PRO A 22 10.37 -15.74 13.61
C PRO A 22 9.88 -14.81 14.73
N LEU A 23 9.48 -13.58 14.41
CA LEU A 23 8.90 -12.63 15.37
C LEU A 23 7.40 -12.85 15.64
N ALA A 24 6.77 -13.79 14.94
CA ALA A 24 5.34 -14.13 15.09
C ALA A 24 5.08 -15.16 16.21
N SER A 25 6.02 -15.37 17.14
CA SER A 25 5.95 -16.41 18.18
C SER A 25 5.32 -15.93 19.50
N GLY A 26 4.89 -14.67 19.59
CA GLY A 26 4.28 -14.10 20.77
C GLY A 26 2.80 -14.46 20.86
N GLY A 27 2.30 -14.81 22.06
CA GLY A 27 0.88 -15.11 22.25
C GLY A 27 -0.09 -13.94 21.98
N ASN A 28 0.39 -12.79 21.50
CA ASN A 28 -0.42 -11.60 21.21
C ASN A 28 -0.24 -11.13 19.75
N LEU A 29 -1.21 -11.49 18.93
CA LEU A 29 -1.22 -11.30 17.48
C LEU A 29 -1.08 -9.85 17.02
N LEU A 30 -1.68 -8.90 17.75
CA LEU A 30 -1.55 -7.47 17.42
C LEU A 30 -0.12 -6.99 17.67
N LEU A 31 0.44 -7.33 18.82
CA LEU A 31 1.79 -6.93 19.19
C LEU A 31 2.84 -7.53 18.24
N ASP A 32 2.65 -8.77 17.82
CA ASP A 32 3.50 -9.42 16.84
C ASP A 32 3.36 -8.83 15.43
N THR A 33 2.15 -8.43 15.04
CA THR A 33 1.93 -7.70 13.78
C THR A 33 2.72 -6.39 13.76
N PHE A 34 2.72 -5.64 14.88
CA PHE A 34 3.52 -4.41 14.99
C PHE A 34 5.02 -4.71 14.92
N ARG A 35 5.50 -5.75 15.59
CA ARG A 35 6.90 -6.17 15.52
C ARG A 35 7.35 -6.54 14.11
N VAL A 36 6.53 -7.32 13.38
CA VAL A 36 6.80 -7.67 11.98
C VAL A 36 6.77 -6.42 11.11
N ALA A 37 5.79 -5.54 11.30
CA ALA A 37 5.72 -4.28 10.57
C ALA A 37 6.91 -3.37 10.86
N ASP A 38 7.44 -3.35 12.08
CA ASP A 38 8.62 -2.57 12.45
C ASP A 38 9.93 -3.15 11.91
N GLU A 39 9.99 -4.47 11.73
CA GLU A 39 11.13 -5.10 11.07
C GLU A 39 11.20 -4.77 9.57
N VAL A 40 10.05 -4.53 8.93
CA VAL A 40 10.01 -4.06 7.54
C VAL A 40 10.78 -2.74 7.42
N SER A 41 11.83 -2.79 6.62
CA SER A 41 12.75 -1.68 6.37
C SER A 41 11.99 -0.37 6.06
N PRO A 42 12.39 0.76 6.68
CA PRO A 42 11.86 2.07 6.33
C PRO A 42 11.97 2.38 4.84
N ALA A 43 13.03 1.89 4.18
CA ALA A 43 13.23 2.07 2.74
C ALA A 43 12.09 1.44 1.93
N ALA A 44 11.66 0.21 2.24
CA ALA A 44 10.57 -0.45 1.54
C ALA A 44 9.25 0.35 1.65
N LYS A 45 8.95 0.84 2.86
CA LYS A 45 7.74 1.62 3.13
C LYS A 45 7.74 2.96 2.39
N LEU A 46 8.89 3.63 2.35
CA LEU A 46 9.07 4.92 1.65
C LEU A 46 9.06 4.74 0.13
N SER A 47 9.75 3.72 -0.40
CA SER A 47 9.74 3.40 -1.83
C SER A 47 8.33 3.11 -2.31
N TYR A 48 7.54 2.35 -1.54
CA TYR A 48 6.15 2.11 -1.86
C TYR A 48 5.33 3.41 -1.89
N ALA A 49 5.43 4.23 -0.84
CA ALA A 49 4.71 5.51 -0.76
C ALA A 49 5.04 6.42 -1.94
N PHE A 50 6.33 6.51 -2.28
CA PHE A 50 6.82 7.32 -3.38
C PHE A 50 6.29 6.83 -4.73
N LEU A 51 6.44 5.54 -5.05
CA LEU A 51 5.97 4.98 -6.32
C LEU A 51 4.45 5.08 -6.47
N PHE A 52 3.72 4.70 -5.42
CA PHE A 52 2.25 4.79 -5.43
C PHE A 52 1.79 6.24 -5.62
N GLY A 53 2.35 7.18 -4.86
CA GLY A 53 2.03 8.59 -4.99
C GLY A 53 2.37 9.16 -6.38
N ALA A 54 3.57 8.85 -6.89
CA ALA A 54 4.01 9.28 -8.21
C ALA A 54 3.07 8.77 -9.31
N PHE A 55 2.72 7.48 -9.31
CA PHE A 55 1.80 6.93 -10.30
C PHE A 55 0.39 7.47 -10.20
N ILE A 56 -0.13 7.71 -9.00
CA ILE A 56 -1.43 8.38 -8.84
C ILE A 56 -1.38 9.76 -9.48
N ILE A 57 -0.38 10.59 -9.13
CA ILE A 57 -0.23 11.94 -9.68
C ILE A 57 -0.11 11.90 -11.21
N SER A 58 0.77 11.04 -11.74
CA SER A 58 0.95 10.89 -13.19
C SER A 58 -0.33 10.42 -13.89
N ALA A 59 -1.03 9.43 -13.33
CA ALA A 59 -2.29 8.96 -13.87
C ALA A 59 -3.31 10.11 -13.95
N ARG A 60 -3.33 11.01 -12.95
CA ARG A 60 -4.31 12.10 -12.92
C ARG A 60 -3.93 13.22 -13.88
N MET A 61 -2.64 13.50 -14.05
CA MET A 61 -2.13 14.43 -15.07
C MET A 61 -2.48 14.00 -16.49
N VAL A 62 -2.54 12.68 -16.75
CA VAL A 62 -2.87 12.10 -18.07
C VAL A 62 -4.39 11.93 -18.25
N GLY A 63 -5.20 12.35 -17.28
CA GLY A 63 -6.66 12.25 -17.35
C GLY A 63 -7.22 10.84 -17.10
N ALA A 64 -6.42 9.94 -16.52
CA ALA A 64 -6.96 8.65 -16.07
C ALA A 64 -8.03 8.89 -14.99
N GLY A 65 -9.16 8.19 -15.12
CA GLY A 65 -10.30 8.36 -14.23
C GLY A 65 -9.99 8.01 -12.77
N HIS A 66 -10.84 8.51 -11.86
CA HIS A 66 -10.76 8.29 -10.40
C HIS A 66 -11.31 6.91 -9.99
N GLY A 67 -11.31 5.95 -10.93
CA GLY A 67 -11.94 4.66 -10.77
C GLY A 67 -11.14 3.73 -9.85
N VAL A 68 -11.86 2.89 -9.10
CA VAL A 68 -11.26 1.90 -8.19
C VAL A 68 -10.27 1.00 -8.92
N ALA A 69 -10.62 0.55 -10.14
CA ALA A 69 -9.75 -0.31 -10.94
C ALA A 69 -8.39 0.32 -11.22
N THR A 70 -8.35 1.60 -11.62
CA THR A 70 -7.10 2.33 -11.89
C THR A 70 -6.21 2.38 -10.65
N ASN A 71 -6.78 2.75 -9.50
CA ASN A 71 -6.05 2.87 -8.25
C ASN A 71 -5.55 1.52 -7.73
N VAL A 72 -6.33 0.44 -7.91
CA VAL A 72 -5.92 -0.93 -7.61
C VAL A 72 -4.73 -1.35 -8.46
N VAL A 73 -4.80 -1.14 -9.78
CA VAL A 73 -3.70 -1.47 -10.70
C VAL A 73 -2.43 -0.71 -10.31
N ILE A 74 -2.55 0.58 -9.98
CA ILE A 74 -1.42 1.39 -9.50
C ILE A 74 -0.84 0.81 -8.20
N GLY A 75 -1.67 0.42 -7.23
CA GLY A 75 -1.23 -0.20 -5.98
C GLY A 75 -0.46 -1.50 -6.19
N VAL A 76 -0.99 -2.39 -7.02
CA VAL A 76 -0.38 -3.69 -7.36
C VAL A 76 0.96 -3.49 -8.09
N ILE A 77 0.99 -2.64 -9.12
CA ILE A 77 2.22 -2.34 -9.87
C ILE A 77 3.27 -1.70 -8.98
N SER A 78 2.87 -0.77 -8.10
CA SER A 78 3.79 -0.12 -7.16
C SER A 78 4.47 -1.13 -6.26
N ILE A 79 3.72 -2.05 -5.64
CA ILE A 79 4.32 -3.11 -4.81
C ILE A 79 5.21 -4.04 -5.63
N ALA A 80 4.74 -4.48 -6.81
CA ALA A 80 5.55 -5.34 -7.68
C ALA A 80 6.89 -4.69 -8.03
N LEU A 81 6.90 -3.37 -8.30
CA LEU A 81 8.11 -2.61 -8.56
C LEU A 81 9.01 -2.46 -7.32
N VAL A 82 8.45 -2.26 -6.12
CA VAL A 82 9.27 -2.27 -4.90
C VAL A 82 9.94 -3.64 -4.72
N VAL A 83 9.20 -4.74 -4.89
CA VAL A 83 9.78 -6.11 -4.81
C VAL A 83 10.85 -6.33 -5.88
N ALA A 84 10.63 -5.81 -7.10
CA ALA A 84 11.54 -5.96 -8.23
C ALA A 84 12.82 -5.13 -8.09
N LEU A 85 12.72 -3.90 -7.59
CA LEU A 85 13.80 -2.90 -7.68
C LEU A 85 14.53 -2.71 -6.36
N LEU A 86 13.90 -2.97 -5.22
CA LEU A 86 14.53 -2.73 -3.92
C LEU A 86 15.71 -3.69 -3.73
N PRO A 87 16.92 -3.16 -3.47
CA PRO A 87 18.10 -3.99 -3.32
C PRO A 87 18.10 -4.69 -1.96
N GLN A 88 18.81 -5.80 -1.86
CA GLN A 88 18.77 -6.69 -0.69
C GLN A 88 19.07 -5.96 0.62
N TYR A 89 20.10 -5.12 0.64
CA TYR A 89 20.53 -4.37 1.83
C TYR A 89 19.50 -3.35 2.34
N TRP A 90 18.51 -2.96 1.52
CA TRP A 90 17.40 -2.07 1.91
C TRP A 90 16.08 -2.80 2.12
N SER A 91 16.05 -4.12 1.92
CA SER A 91 14.83 -4.92 1.89
C SER A 91 14.58 -5.75 3.16
N ARG A 92 15.23 -5.43 4.28
CA ARG A 92 15.02 -6.17 5.55
C ARG A 92 13.53 -6.36 5.85
N GLY A 93 13.12 -7.61 6.11
CA GLY A 93 11.72 -7.96 6.42
C GLY A 93 10.76 -7.86 5.22
N PHE A 94 11.25 -7.63 4.00
CA PHE A 94 10.43 -7.42 2.81
C PHE A 94 11.03 -8.06 1.55
N GLY A 95 10.23 -8.79 0.77
CA GLY A 95 10.68 -9.37 -0.50
C GLY A 95 11.94 -10.23 -0.33
N ILE A 96 13.02 -9.90 -1.05
CA ILE A 96 14.29 -10.64 -0.97
C ILE A 96 14.92 -10.62 0.43
N GLY A 97 14.68 -9.59 1.25
CA GLY A 97 15.22 -9.52 2.60
C GLY A 97 14.39 -10.29 3.64
N LEU A 98 13.29 -10.94 3.24
CA LEU A 98 12.53 -11.86 4.09
C LEU A 98 12.99 -13.31 3.89
N GLN A 99 13.03 -13.79 2.65
CA GLN A 99 13.32 -15.21 2.32
C GLN A 99 14.65 -15.43 1.57
N GLY A 100 15.40 -14.37 1.25
CA GLY A 100 16.63 -14.47 0.46
C GLY A 100 16.41 -14.60 -1.05
N VAL A 101 15.18 -14.80 -1.51
CA VAL A 101 14.81 -14.90 -2.93
C VAL A 101 13.82 -13.80 -3.32
N ARG A 102 13.97 -13.28 -4.55
CA ARG A 102 12.98 -12.37 -5.13
C ARG A 102 11.78 -13.15 -5.61
N PHE A 103 10.59 -12.55 -5.48
CA PHE A 103 9.34 -13.12 -5.97
C PHE A 103 9.03 -14.52 -5.43
N ASP A 104 9.34 -14.79 -4.14
CA ASP A 104 8.78 -15.96 -3.49
C ASP A 104 7.24 -15.93 -3.61
N PRO A 105 6.59 -16.97 -4.17
CA PRO A 105 5.16 -16.93 -4.47
C PRO A 105 4.28 -16.51 -3.29
N LEU A 106 4.58 -17.00 -2.08
CA LEU A 106 3.71 -16.80 -0.93
C LEU A 106 3.82 -15.38 -0.34
N PRO A 107 5.00 -14.86 0.07
CA PRO A 107 5.15 -13.47 0.49
C PRO A 107 4.75 -12.48 -0.60
N THR A 108 5.06 -12.78 -1.86
CA THR A 108 4.70 -11.91 -2.98
C THR A 108 3.19 -11.79 -3.10
N ALA A 109 2.43 -12.89 -3.04
CA ALA A 109 0.98 -12.84 -3.06
C ALA A 109 0.43 -11.97 -1.92
N ILE A 110 0.98 -12.12 -0.70
CA ILE A 110 0.60 -11.33 0.47
C ILE A 110 0.86 -9.83 0.23
N TYR A 111 2.03 -9.47 -0.30
CA TYR A 111 2.33 -8.08 -0.63
C TYR A 111 1.39 -7.53 -1.70
N LEU A 112 1.13 -8.29 -2.78
CA LEU A 112 0.23 -7.86 -3.84
C LEU A 112 -1.21 -7.62 -3.33
N ILE A 113 -1.68 -8.43 -2.37
CA ILE A 113 -2.95 -8.19 -1.66
C ILE A 113 -2.91 -6.86 -0.89
N GLY A 114 -1.79 -6.54 -0.24
CA GLY A 114 -1.58 -5.22 0.39
C GLY A 114 -1.67 -4.07 -0.61
N GLY A 115 -1.06 -4.23 -1.78
CA GLY A 115 -1.12 -3.26 -2.88
C GLY A 115 -2.54 -3.07 -3.40
N PHE A 116 -3.26 -4.17 -3.64
CA PHE A 116 -4.68 -4.16 -3.99
C PHE A 116 -5.52 -3.41 -2.95
N ALA A 117 -5.41 -3.79 -1.68
CA ALA A 117 -6.19 -3.21 -0.59
C ALA A 117 -5.93 -1.70 -0.44
N SER A 118 -4.68 -1.27 -0.62
CA SER A 118 -4.33 0.15 -0.59
C SER A 118 -5.00 0.95 -1.71
N GLY A 119 -5.09 0.40 -2.93
CA GLY A 119 -5.77 1.04 -4.05
C GLY A 119 -7.27 1.20 -3.80
N VAL A 120 -7.91 0.17 -3.22
CA VAL A 120 -9.32 0.23 -2.79
C VAL A 120 -9.51 1.33 -1.73
N VAL A 121 -8.70 1.31 -0.67
CA VAL A 121 -8.81 2.29 0.43
C VAL A 121 -8.54 3.71 -0.07
N PHE A 122 -7.55 3.90 -0.95
CA PHE A 122 -7.30 5.20 -1.57
C PHE A 122 -8.52 5.69 -2.36
N SER A 123 -9.12 4.82 -3.17
CA SER A 123 -10.31 5.18 -3.97
C SER A 123 -11.49 5.60 -3.09
N LEU A 124 -11.73 4.91 -1.97
CA LEU A 124 -12.79 5.26 -1.04
C LEU A 124 -12.55 6.61 -0.36
N LEU A 125 -11.29 6.92 -0.01
CA LEU A 125 -10.93 8.20 0.58
C LEU A 125 -11.03 9.33 -0.44
N GLU A 126 -10.56 9.08 -1.66
CA GLU A 126 -10.66 10.02 -2.78
C GLU A 126 -12.12 10.35 -3.11
N ALA A 127 -12.99 9.33 -3.21
CA ALA A 127 -14.42 9.53 -3.44
C ALA A 127 -15.06 10.40 -2.33
N LYS A 128 -14.74 10.12 -1.05
CA LYS A 128 -15.21 10.95 0.08
C LYS A 128 -14.74 12.40 -0.02
N CYS A 129 -13.50 12.63 -0.44
CA CYS A 129 -12.96 13.97 -0.63
C CYS A 129 -13.67 14.72 -1.77
N LEU A 130 -13.90 14.05 -2.91
CA LEU A 130 -14.59 14.63 -4.05
C LEU A 130 -16.05 15.00 -3.72
N SER A 131 -16.79 14.10 -3.04
CA SER A 131 -18.17 14.38 -2.63
C SER A 131 -18.27 15.56 -1.67
N ARG A 132 -17.29 15.75 -0.77
CA ARG A 132 -17.23 16.92 0.13
C ARG A 132 -16.88 18.20 -0.60
N GLY A 133 -16.02 18.15 -1.61
CA GLY A 133 -15.67 19.31 -2.43
C GLY A 133 -16.85 19.87 -3.23
N GLN A 134 -17.74 18.99 -3.72
CA GLN A 134 -18.95 19.41 -4.42
C GLN A 134 -20.00 20.05 -3.51
N LEU A 135 -20.07 19.63 -2.24
CA LEU A 135 -21.01 20.19 -1.25
C LEU A 135 -20.62 21.59 -0.75
N HIS A 136 -19.44 22.10 -1.11
CA HIS A 136 -18.93 23.41 -0.71
C HIS A 136 -18.73 24.37 -1.88
N ALA A 137 -19.19 24.04 -3.09
CA ALA A 137 -19.31 25.03 -4.15
C ALA A 137 -20.38 26.05 -3.73
N PRO A 138 -20.05 27.33 -3.51
CA PRO A 138 -21.05 28.35 -3.24
C PRO A 138 -22.01 28.40 -4.43
N ASP A 139 -23.30 28.35 -4.12
CA ASP A 139 -24.38 28.54 -5.07
C ASP A 139 -24.29 29.98 -5.56
N HIS A 140 -23.55 30.22 -6.66
CA HIS A 140 -23.66 31.46 -7.40
C HIS A 140 -24.96 31.39 -8.21
N SER A 141 -26.08 31.48 -7.48
CA SER A 141 -27.35 31.83 -8.07
C SER A 141 -27.23 33.26 -8.57
N SER A 142 -27.11 33.37 -9.89
CA SER A 142 -27.32 34.59 -10.66
C SER A 142 -28.68 35.21 -10.27
N GLU A 143 -28.64 36.32 -9.54
CA GLU A 143 -29.62 37.39 -9.73
C GLU A 143 -29.30 38.05 -11.08
N ASP A 144 -30.17 37.85 -12.06
CA ASP A 144 -30.48 38.78 -13.16
C ASP A 144 -31.81 38.37 -13.83
#